data_AF-A0A2T0HSI2-F1
#
_entry.id   AF-A0A2T0HSI2-F1
#
_cell.length_a   1.000
_cell.length_b   1.000
_cell.length_c   1.000
_cell.angle_alpha   90.00
_cell.angle_beta   90.00
_cell.angle_gamma   90.00
#
_symmetry.space_group_name_H-M   'P 1'
#
loop_
_entity.id
_entity.type
_entity.pdbx_description
1 polymer ?
#
loop_
_entity_poly.entity_id
_entity_poly.type
_entity_poly.pdbx_seq_one_letter_code
_entity_poly.pdbx_strand_id
1 'polypeptide(L)'
;MNLPVTCNIVFTGSVAANGASASITGAQVSGSNALCGVPQLLGLPWTLNVASGGPDAFNGTVSGVNFKILNNCSASPVTINVGFKNSTNTLTVPSAQTVGSCKITALTATPSPAFTVTP
;
A
#
# COMPACT_ATOMS: atom_id res chain seq x y z
N MET A 1 12.16 24.06 8.33
CA MET A 1 11.49 23.59 7.10
C MET A 1 11.59 22.07 7.06
N ASN A 2 10.48 21.36 6.95
CA ASN A 2 10.47 19.90 6.78
C ASN A 2 10.39 19.60 5.28
N LEU A 3 11.53 19.26 4.66
CA LEU A 3 11.56 18.88 3.25
C LEU A 3 11.09 17.41 3.12
N PRO A 4 10.13 17.10 2.23
CA PRO A 4 9.74 15.72 1.99
C PRO A 4 10.90 14.93 1.38
N VAL A 5 11.12 13.71 1.86
CA VAL A 5 12.07 12.76 1.27
C VAL A 5 11.29 11.79 0.40
N THR A 6 11.57 11.81 -0.90
CA THR A 6 10.99 10.84 -1.83
C THR A 6 11.76 9.53 -1.77
N CYS A 7 11.06 8.46 -1.46
CA CYS A 7 11.57 7.09 -1.46
C CYS A 7 10.74 6.24 -2.43
N ASN A 8 11.36 5.20 -2.97
CA ASN A 8 10.71 4.15 -3.74
C ASN A 8 10.31 3.02 -2.81
N ILE A 9 9.16 2.40 -3.07
CA ILE A 9 8.73 1.19 -2.37
C ILE A 9 8.32 0.13 -3.38
N VAL A 10 8.84 -1.08 -3.20
CA VAL A 10 8.46 -2.27 -3.97
C VAL A 10 7.73 -3.21 -3.04
N PHE A 11 6.47 -3.52 -3.34
CA PHE A 11 5.70 -4.53 -2.63
C PHE A 11 5.85 -5.89 -3.32
N THR A 12 5.99 -6.95 -2.54
CA THR A 12 5.96 -8.33 -3.01
C THR A 12 4.75 -9.04 -2.43
N GLY A 13 4.16 -9.94 -3.22
CA GLY A 13 2.91 -10.56 -2.85
C GLY A 13 2.36 -11.50 -3.92
N SER A 14 1.16 -12.01 -3.68
CA SER A 14 0.44 -12.91 -4.58
C SER A 14 -1.04 -12.58 -4.61
N VAL A 15 -1.67 -12.71 -5.78
CA VAL A 15 -3.12 -12.59 -5.94
C VAL A 15 -3.76 -13.95 -5.70
N ALA A 16 -4.90 -13.98 -5.01
CA ALA A 16 -5.69 -15.19 -4.84
C ALA A 16 -6.14 -15.72 -6.20
N ALA A 17 -6.25 -17.04 -6.36
CA ALA A 17 -6.58 -17.67 -7.64
C ALA A 17 -7.93 -17.21 -8.23
N ASN A 18 -8.86 -16.80 -7.36
CA ASN A 18 -10.17 -16.26 -7.74
C ASN A 18 -10.16 -14.73 -7.96
N GLY A 19 -9.01 -14.07 -7.84
CA GLY A 19 -8.88 -12.61 -8.00
C GLY A 19 -9.51 -11.77 -6.89
N ALA A 20 -10.13 -12.37 -5.87
CA ALA A 20 -10.91 -11.64 -4.87
C ALA A 20 -10.04 -10.81 -3.91
N SER A 21 -8.78 -11.19 -3.72
CA SER A 21 -7.84 -10.52 -2.83
C SER A 21 -6.39 -10.71 -3.28
N ALA A 22 -5.50 -9.90 -2.74
CA ALA A 22 -4.06 -10.08 -2.86
C ALA A 22 -3.39 -10.01 -1.49
N SER A 23 -2.39 -10.85 -1.28
CA SER A 23 -1.56 -10.88 -0.07
C SER A 23 -0.24 -10.19 -0.35
N ILE A 24 0.06 -9.12 0.37
CA ILE A 24 1.35 -8.42 0.37
C ILE A 24 2.21 -9.08 1.44
N THR A 25 3.22 -9.84 1.04
CA THR A 25 4.08 -10.64 1.92
C THR A 25 5.43 -10.00 2.20
N GLY A 26 5.76 -8.93 1.49
CA GLY A 26 6.99 -8.16 1.69
C GLY A 26 6.88 -6.76 1.13
N ALA A 27 7.76 -5.89 1.60
CA ALA A 27 8.10 -4.68 0.86
C ALA A 27 9.52 -4.24 1.13
N GLN A 28 10.11 -3.58 0.15
CA GLN A 28 11.42 -2.98 0.24
C GLN A 28 11.31 -1.49 -0.07
N VAL A 29 11.74 -0.66 0.88
CA VAL A 29 11.90 0.78 0.68
C VAL A 29 13.34 1.07 0.27
N SER A 30 13.51 1.91 -0.74
CA SER A 30 14.81 2.29 -1.30
C SER A 30 14.81 3.74 -1.75
N GLY A 31 15.99 4.31 -2.00
CA GLY A 31 16.14 5.68 -2.46
C GLY A 31 17.58 6.17 -2.27
N SER A 32 17.90 7.31 -2.87
CA SER A 32 19.24 7.92 -2.73
C SER A 32 19.47 8.56 -1.36
N ASN A 33 18.39 8.89 -0.64
CA ASN A 33 18.47 9.44 0.71
C ASN A 33 18.52 8.32 1.75
N ALA A 34 19.44 8.41 2.72
CA ALA A 34 19.60 7.42 3.78
C ALA A 34 18.32 7.19 4.61
N LEU A 35 17.43 8.18 4.70
CA LEU A 35 16.13 8.06 5.37
C LEU A 35 15.20 7.06 4.67
N CYS A 36 15.45 6.70 3.41
CA CYS A 36 14.68 5.66 2.71
C CYS A 36 14.99 4.24 3.19
N GLY A 37 16.09 4.02 3.92
CA GLY A 37 16.40 2.73 4.56
C GLY A 37 15.79 2.57 5.95
N VAL A 38 15.12 3.61 6.48
CA VAL A 38 14.58 3.62 7.85
C VAL A 38 13.22 2.94 7.97
N PRO A 39 12.26 3.12 7.05
CA PRO A 39 10.94 2.51 7.19
C PRO A 39 11.01 0.98 7.16
N GLN A 40 10.29 0.34 8.08
CA GLN A 40 10.11 -1.12 8.09
C GLN A 40 8.62 -1.44 8.15
N LEU A 41 8.17 -2.32 7.26
CA LEU A 41 6.81 -2.87 7.31
C LEU A 41 6.74 -3.95 8.39
N LEU A 42 5.63 -3.99 9.10
CA LEU A 42 5.36 -4.89 10.21
C LEU A 42 4.03 -5.61 9.98
N GLY A 43 3.82 -6.75 10.62
CA GLY A 43 2.54 -7.46 10.58
C GLY A 43 2.16 -7.99 9.19
N LEU A 44 3.15 -8.29 8.35
CA LEU A 44 2.92 -8.98 7.08
C LEU A 44 2.42 -10.42 7.34
N PRO A 45 1.54 -10.98 6.50
CA PRO A 45 1.03 -10.40 5.26
C PRO A 45 -0.07 -9.35 5.48
N TRP A 46 -0.09 -8.32 4.63
CA TRP A 46 -1.24 -7.41 4.53
C TRP A 46 -2.17 -7.90 3.42
N THR A 47 -3.48 -7.75 3.60
CA THR A 47 -4.46 -8.24 2.61
C THR A 47 -5.16 -7.08 1.92
N LEU A 48 -4.92 -6.97 0.61
CA LEU A 48 -5.67 -6.12 -0.31
C LEU A 48 -6.98 -6.83 -0.71
N ASN A 49 -8.10 -6.17 -0.48
CA ASN A 49 -9.43 -6.64 -0.86
C ASN A 49 -10.08 -5.62 -1.80
N VAL A 50 -10.78 -6.10 -2.82
CA VAL A 50 -11.65 -5.27 -3.66
C VAL A 50 -13.01 -5.17 -2.97
N ALA A 51 -13.49 -3.95 -2.74
CA ALA A 51 -14.76 -3.71 -2.03
C ALA A 51 -15.89 -3.37 -3.00
N SER A 52 -15.61 -2.53 -4.00
CA SER A 52 -16.57 -2.11 -5.02
C SER A 52 -15.83 -1.54 -6.23
N GLY A 53 -16.51 -1.35 -7.35
CA GLY A 53 -15.90 -0.73 -8.51
C GLY A 53 -16.81 -0.73 -9.73
N GLY A 54 -16.31 -0.09 -10.78
CA GLY A 54 -16.91 -0.08 -12.11
C GLY A 54 -15.97 -0.73 -13.14
N PRO A 55 -16.15 -0.45 -14.44
CA PRO A 55 -15.37 -1.11 -15.50
C PRO A 55 -13.86 -0.78 -15.48
N ASP A 56 -13.44 0.30 -14.81
CA ASP A 56 -12.05 0.77 -14.82
C ASP A 56 -11.50 1.16 -13.43
N ALA A 57 -12.33 1.70 -12.55
CA ALA A 57 -11.92 2.18 -11.23
C ALA A 57 -12.59 1.37 -10.11
N PHE A 58 -11.78 0.95 -9.14
CA PHE A 58 -12.16 0.10 -8.02
C PHE A 58 -11.75 0.74 -6.72
N ASN A 59 -12.60 0.59 -5.71
CA ASN A 59 -12.28 0.88 -4.33
C ASN A 59 -11.96 -0.43 -3.62
N GLY A 60 -10.99 -0.38 -2.73
CA GLY A 60 -10.57 -1.50 -1.93
C GLY A 60 -10.06 -1.09 -0.58
N THR A 61 -9.63 -2.09 0.18
CA THR A 61 -8.99 -1.89 1.48
C THR A 61 -7.73 -2.72 1.56
N VAL A 62 -6.71 -2.21 2.26
CA VAL A 62 -5.57 -3.01 2.72
C VAL A 62 -5.70 -3.19 4.22
N SER A 63 -5.94 -4.41 4.65
CA SER A 63 -6.03 -4.79 6.06
C SER A 63 -4.69 -5.29 6.58
N GLY A 64 -4.44 -5.11 7.88
CA GLY A 64 -3.20 -5.53 8.54
C GLY A 64 -2.04 -4.54 8.43
N VAL A 65 -2.28 -3.33 7.90
CA VAL A 65 -1.23 -2.32 7.69
C VAL A 65 -0.62 -1.90 9.02
N ASN A 66 0.70 -2.09 9.15
CA ASN A 66 1.48 -1.51 10.24
C ASN A 66 2.92 -1.31 9.81
N PHE A 67 3.53 -0.20 10.17
CA PHE A 67 4.93 0.05 9.85
C PHE A 67 5.58 0.87 10.95
N LYS A 68 6.89 1.01 10.90
CA LYS A 68 7.64 1.90 11.79
C LYS A 68 8.55 2.81 10.99
N ILE A 69 8.70 4.03 11.47
CA ILE A 69 9.71 5.00 11.02
C ILE A 69 10.43 5.43 12.29
N LEU A 70 11.58 4.80 12.57
CA LEU A 70 12.27 4.82 13.87
C LEU A 70 11.48 4.15 15.01
N ASN A 71 10.21 4.51 15.18
CA ASN A 71 9.26 3.94 16.15
C ASN A 71 8.01 3.40 15.44
N ASN A 72 7.33 2.46 16.09
CA ASN A 72 6.08 1.90 15.59
C ASN A 72 5.05 3.00 15.37
N CYS A 73 4.46 3.04 14.17
CA CYS A 73 3.41 3.98 13.84
C CYS A 73 2.13 3.67 14.60
N SER A 74 1.79 2.39 14.77
CA SER A 74 0.60 1.98 15.52
C SER A 74 0.92 0.81 16.46
N ALA A 75 0.28 0.80 17.63
CA ALA A 75 0.33 -0.32 18.57
C ALA A 75 -0.43 -1.55 18.05
N SER A 76 -1.34 -1.38 17.09
CA SER A 76 -2.09 -2.45 16.46
C SER A 76 -2.25 -2.20 14.95
N PRO A 77 -2.28 -3.26 14.12
CA PRO A 77 -2.51 -3.11 12.69
C PRO A 77 -3.82 -2.37 12.38
N VAL A 78 -3.83 -1.61 11.28
CA VAL A 78 -5.00 -0.85 10.84
C VAL A 78 -5.44 -1.28 9.44
N THR A 79 -6.65 -0.88 9.07
CA THR A 79 -7.15 -1.00 7.69
C THR A 79 -7.13 0.36 7.04
N ILE A 80 -6.58 0.44 5.82
CA ILE A 80 -6.59 1.65 4.99
C ILE A 80 -7.45 1.41 3.74
N ASN A 81 -8.03 2.47 3.22
CA ASN A 81 -8.72 2.51 1.94
C ASN A 81 -7.73 2.74 0.79
N VAL A 82 -7.97 2.09 -0.33
CA VAL A 82 -7.18 2.26 -1.55
C VAL A 82 -8.08 2.34 -2.77
N GLY A 83 -7.60 3.02 -3.80
CA GLY A 83 -8.18 2.99 -5.13
C GLY A 83 -7.30 2.19 -6.08
N PHE A 84 -7.89 1.45 -7.00
CA PHE A 84 -7.17 0.84 -8.11
C PHE A 84 -7.80 1.24 -9.45
N LYS A 85 -6.96 1.53 -10.45
CA LYS A 85 -7.40 1.85 -11.81
C LYS A 85 -6.76 0.87 -12.81
N ASN A 86 -7.59 0.12 -13.54
CA ASN A 86 -7.15 -0.86 -14.54
C ASN A 86 -6.37 -0.18 -15.67
N SER A 87 -6.92 0.88 -16.26
CA SER A 87 -6.35 1.57 -17.43
C SER A 87 -4.93 2.09 -17.22
N THR A 88 -4.58 2.46 -15.99
CA THR A 88 -3.23 2.93 -15.64
C THR A 88 -2.46 1.91 -14.80
N ASN A 89 -3.06 0.76 -14.47
CA ASN A 89 -2.55 -0.24 -13.56
C ASN A 89 -1.95 0.41 -12.30
N THR A 90 -2.73 1.23 -11.60
CA THR A 90 -2.23 2.06 -10.49
C THR A 90 -3.05 1.85 -9.23
N LEU A 91 -2.37 1.55 -8.13
CA LEU A 91 -2.91 1.53 -6.77
C LEU A 91 -2.59 2.86 -6.07
N THR A 92 -3.59 3.49 -5.47
CA THR A 92 -3.44 4.78 -4.79
C THR A 92 -4.14 4.79 -3.43
N VAL A 93 -3.78 5.75 -2.57
CA VAL A 93 -4.66 6.17 -1.47
C VAL A 93 -5.49 7.37 -1.94
N PRO A 94 -6.84 7.32 -1.85
CA PRO A 94 -7.70 8.38 -2.39
C PRO A 94 -7.64 9.67 -1.56
N SER A 95 -7.26 9.55 -0.29
CA SER A 95 -7.04 10.67 0.63
C SER A 95 -6.00 10.27 1.67
N ALA A 96 -5.49 11.27 2.40
CA ALA A 96 -4.54 11.00 3.47
C ALA A 96 -5.19 10.19 4.60
N GLN A 97 -4.46 9.21 5.13
CA GLN A 97 -4.98 8.24 6.11
C GLN A 97 -4.02 8.06 7.28
N THR A 98 -4.58 7.96 8.47
CA THR A 98 -3.82 7.85 9.72
C THR A 98 -3.54 6.38 10.03
N VAL A 99 -2.30 6.08 10.38
CA VAL A 99 -1.82 4.78 10.86
C VAL A 99 -1.21 5.00 12.23
N GLY A 100 -2.05 5.07 13.26
CA GLY A 100 -1.65 5.48 14.61
C GLY A 100 -1.07 6.89 14.64
N SER A 101 0.21 7.02 15.00
CA SER A 101 0.96 8.29 15.05
C SER A 101 1.51 8.72 13.68
N CYS A 102 1.51 7.84 12.68
CA CYS A 102 1.97 8.15 11.33
C CYS A 102 0.80 8.49 10.40
N LYS A 103 1.10 9.14 9.29
CA LYS A 103 0.11 9.50 8.27
C LYS A 103 0.64 9.16 6.88
N ILE A 104 -0.14 8.40 6.12
CA ILE A 104 0.08 8.20 4.69
C ILE A 104 -0.59 9.37 3.98
N THR A 105 0.20 10.27 3.40
CA THR A 105 -0.31 11.46 2.69
C THR A 105 -0.48 11.22 1.20
N ALA A 106 0.36 10.37 0.62
CA ALA A 106 0.29 9.92 -0.76
C ALA A 106 0.87 8.52 -0.87
N LEU A 107 0.32 7.74 -1.79
CA LEU A 107 0.82 6.44 -2.23
C LEU A 107 0.40 6.29 -3.68
N THR A 108 1.37 5.94 -4.51
CA THR A 108 1.14 5.53 -5.89
C THR A 108 2.03 4.33 -6.14
N ALA A 109 1.43 3.20 -6.46
CA ALA A 109 2.14 1.98 -6.80
C ALA A 109 1.65 1.45 -8.14
N THR A 110 2.58 1.00 -8.97
CA THR A 110 2.29 0.37 -10.26
C THR A 110 2.69 -1.11 -10.15
N PRO A 111 1.72 -2.02 -10.02
CA PRO A 111 1.98 -3.45 -9.88
C PRO A 111 2.73 -4.01 -11.10
N SER A 112 3.68 -4.90 -10.85
CA SER A 112 4.38 -5.66 -11.88
C SER A 112 4.50 -7.13 -11.46
N PRO A 113 4.01 -8.10 -12.27
CA PRO A 113 3.27 -7.90 -13.53
C PRO A 113 1.96 -7.13 -13.31
N ALA A 114 1.44 -6.50 -14.37
CA ALA A 114 0.18 -5.77 -14.30
C ALA A 114 -0.95 -6.72 -13.91
N PHE A 115 -1.84 -6.26 -13.02
CA PHE A 115 -3.06 -6.99 -12.71
C PHE A 115 -4.28 -6.28 -13.29
N THR A 116 -5.32 -7.05 -13.57
CA THR A 116 -6.61 -6.56 -14.02
C THR A 116 -7.66 -7.04 -13.04
N VAL A 117 -8.48 -6.11 -12.54
CA VAL A 117 -9.64 -6.44 -11.72
C VAL A 117 -10.87 -6.44 -12.63
N THR A 118 -11.60 -7.55 -12.63
CA THR A 118 -12.86 -7.67 -13.39
C THR A 118 -14.02 -7.78 -12.41
N PRO A 119 -15.14 -7.06 -12.62
CA PRO A 119 -16.37 -7.21 -11.84
C PRO A 119 -16.95 -8.64 -11.88
#